data_AF-A0A8U0Q9T6-F1
#
_entry.id   AF-A0A8U0Q9T6-F1
#
_cell.length_a   1.000
_cell.length_b   1.000
_cell.length_c   1.000
_cell.angle_alpha   90.00
_cell.angle_beta   90.00
_cell.angle_gamma   90.00
#
_symmetry.space_group_name_H-M   'P 1'
#
loop_
_entity.id
_entity.type
_entity.pdbx_description
1 polymer ?
#
loop_
_entity_poly.entity_id
_entity_poly.type
_entity_poly.pdbx_seq_one_letter_code
_entity_poly.pdbx_strand_id
1 'polypeptide(L)'
;SSRTHGLPLKGSAPPWLLDMKYLSPLLLAYEDRLTEKDALLQASEEELRRFRVRVEEVVQENQKLHQDLKQTGGVSHKEWRQLQEQARLVLQENQVLIEQLEVQHTKAKDSHGRHLTEVSKVCKQLMLLEAEKQRLEGELEVTRRELHTLQTDHLQARCSLENAVSWDEHHAIATKLKRQLEADSGRQQTELEELQQRVTGLQTEKNSLLLDKTNLAADIKSLETDLEVSRHANRKAQRRIGLLKQQVDDSLEKEMRAHHYLSSIVALAEKTTQERDQLVYMASSLEQDKQGVISRIVEDTVRLGKLQEKVKSPATIPESPATIPESPATIPESPATIPESPTTIPEPPTL
;
A
#
# COMPACT_ATOMS: atom_id res chain seq x y z
N SER A 1 -176.29 55.50 10.71
CA SER A 1 -177.55 56.21 10.45
C SER A 1 -178.68 55.24 10.20
N SER A 2 -179.28 54.73 11.27
CA SER A 2 -180.47 53.89 11.26
C SER A 2 -181.69 54.80 11.25
N ARG A 3 -182.50 54.79 10.17
CA ARG A 3 -183.75 55.55 10.07
C ARG A 3 -184.76 55.01 11.08
N THR A 4 -184.87 55.66 12.24
CA THR A 4 -185.97 55.41 13.19
C THR A 4 -187.23 56.06 12.61
N HIS A 5 -188.02 55.29 11.86
CA HIS A 5 -189.36 55.70 11.47
C HIS A 5 -190.19 55.86 12.76
N GLY A 6 -190.56 57.10 13.08
CA GLY A 6 -191.39 57.44 14.23
C GLY A 6 -192.86 57.00 14.05
N LEU A 7 -193.63 57.04 15.14
CA LEU A 7 -195.04 56.64 15.20
C LEU A 7 -195.91 57.42 14.18
N PRO A 8 -196.93 56.77 13.57
CA PRO A 8 -197.79 57.39 12.55
C PRO A 8 -198.65 58.53 13.13
N LEU A 9 -198.63 59.70 12.47
CA LEU A 9 -199.31 60.94 12.91
C LEU A 9 -200.83 60.99 12.67
N LYS A 10 -201.45 59.96 12.05
CA LYS A 10 -202.92 59.87 11.83
C LYS A 10 -203.37 58.40 11.77
N GLY A 11 -204.29 58.01 12.66
CA GLY A 11 -204.80 56.64 12.85
C GLY A 11 -204.73 56.21 14.32
N SER A 12 -205.65 55.39 14.82
CA SER A 12 -205.68 54.98 16.24
C SER A 12 -204.33 54.41 16.67
N ALA A 13 -203.82 54.85 17.81
CA ALA A 13 -202.52 54.42 18.32
C ALA A 13 -202.44 52.88 18.40
N PRO A 14 -201.30 52.27 18.01
CA PRO A 14 -201.17 50.82 17.99
C PRO A 14 -201.50 50.22 19.38
N PRO A 15 -202.17 49.06 19.45
CA PRO A 15 -202.61 48.47 20.72
C PRO A 15 -201.46 48.27 21.72
N TRP A 16 -200.26 47.96 21.23
CA TRP A 16 -199.06 47.79 22.06
C TRP A 16 -198.57 49.09 22.73
N LEU A 17 -199.00 50.25 22.25
CA LEU A 17 -198.68 51.56 22.82
C LEU A 17 -199.68 51.95 23.93
N LEU A 18 -200.90 51.41 23.89
CA LEU A 18 -201.96 51.69 24.87
C LEU A 18 -202.10 50.58 25.93
N ASP A 19 -201.71 49.36 25.61
CA ASP A 19 -201.77 48.21 26.51
C ASP A 19 -200.45 48.06 27.28
N MET A 20 -200.55 48.20 28.60
CA MET A 20 -199.43 48.17 29.52
C MET A 20 -198.67 46.84 29.53
N LYS A 21 -199.30 45.75 29.10
CA LYS A 21 -198.65 44.44 28.98
C LYS A 21 -197.52 44.43 27.94
N TYR A 22 -197.63 45.26 26.91
CA TYR A 22 -196.66 45.32 25.82
C TYR A 22 -195.71 46.52 25.91
N LEU A 23 -196.16 47.64 26.49
CA LEU A 23 -195.34 48.84 26.60
C LEU A 23 -194.26 48.74 27.68
N SER A 24 -194.54 48.10 28.83
CA SER A 24 -193.58 48.03 29.95
C SER A 24 -192.27 47.29 29.61
N PRO A 25 -192.28 46.10 28.97
CA PRO A 25 -191.04 45.45 28.55
C PRO A 25 -190.25 46.23 27.49
N LEU A 26 -190.93 46.97 26.61
CA LEU A 26 -190.28 47.78 25.58
C LEU A 26 -189.60 49.03 26.17
N LEU A 27 -190.23 49.67 27.15
CA LEU A 27 -189.64 50.77 27.90
C LEU A 27 -188.42 50.29 28.68
N LEU A 28 -188.51 49.16 29.38
CA LEU A 28 -187.38 48.57 30.11
C LEU A 28 -186.21 48.26 29.16
N ALA A 29 -186.46 47.63 28.01
CA ALA A 29 -185.43 47.36 27.02
C ALA A 29 -184.82 48.65 26.42
N TYR A 30 -185.58 49.74 26.36
CA TYR A 30 -185.08 51.06 25.94
C TYR A 30 -184.22 51.71 27.03
N GLU A 31 -184.62 51.60 28.29
CA GLU A 31 -183.84 52.04 29.46
C GLU A 31 -182.54 51.23 29.58
N ASP A 32 -182.58 49.91 29.38
CA ASP A 32 -181.39 49.05 29.31
C ASP A 32 -180.47 49.47 28.15
N ARG A 33 -181.03 49.76 26.97
CA ARG A 33 -180.24 50.28 25.85
C ARG A 33 -179.67 51.67 26.10
N LEU A 34 -180.39 52.52 26.82
CA LEU A 34 -179.90 53.85 27.22
C LEU A 34 -178.75 53.71 28.20
N THR A 35 -178.91 52.90 29.24
CA THR A 35 -177.85 52.65 30.24
C THR A 35 -176.62 51.99 29.65
N GLU A 36 -176.78 51.02 28.73
CA GLU A 36 -175.65 50.43 27.99
C GLU A 36 -174.92 51.49 27.14
N LYS A 37 -175.67 52.37 26.47
CA LYS A 37 -175.08 53.45 25.66
C LYS A 37 -174.36 54.48 26.53
N ASP A 38 -174.92 54.82 27.68
CA ASP A 38 -174.29 55.72 28.64
C ASP A 38 -173.02 55.11 29.23
N ALA A 39 -173.02 53.81 29.54
CA ALA A 39 -171.83 53.09 29.99
C ALA A 39 -170.73 53.03 28.91
N LEU A 40 -171.10 52.79 27.64
CA LEU A 40 -170.16 52.83 26.51
C LEU A 40 -169.60 54.25 26.29
N LEU A 41 -170.44 55.29 26.42
CA LEU A 41 -169.99 56.67 26.33
C LEU A 41 -168.97 56.98 27.44
N GLN A 42 -169.26 56.64 28.69
CA GLN A 42 -168.34 56.81 29.82
C GLN A 42 -167.01 56.09 29.59
N ALA A 43 -167.04 54.83 29.14
CA ALA A 43 -165.82 54.07 28.84
C ALA A 43 -165.00 54.74 27.72
N SER A 44 -165.64 55.18 26.64
CA SER A 44 -164.97 55.89 25.55
C SER A 44 -164.37 57.24 25.99
N GLU A 45 -165.06 57.97 26.88
CA GLU A 45 -164.54 59.20 27.47
C GLU A 45 -163.32 58.94 28.35
N GLU A 46 -163.34 57.89 29.16
CA GLU A 46 -162.19 57.49 29.96
C GLU A 46 -161.00 57.09 29.10
N GLU A 47 -161.22 56.33 28.03
CA GLU A 47 -160.16 55.97 27.08
C GLU A 47 -159.57 57.22 26.39
N LEU A 48 -160.42 58.17 26.00
CA LEU A 48 -159.97 59.46 25.46
C LEU A 48 -159.19 60.27 26.49
N ARG A 49 -159.57 60.26 27.78
CA ARG A 49 -158.81 60.88 28.86
C ARG A 49 -157.44 60.22 29.03
N ARG A 50 -157.36 58.88 29.07
CA ARG A 50 -156.09 58.13 29.16
C ARG A 50 -155.20 58.35 27.95
N PHE A 51 -155.78 58.41 26.75
CA PHE A 51 -155.05 58.73 25.53
C PHE A 51 -154.50 60.16 25.57
N ARG A 52 -155.30 61.14 26.01
CA ARG A 52 -154.87 62.53 26.17
C ARG A 52 -153.66 62.65 27.11
N VAL A 53 -153.70 62.02 28.28
CA VAL A 53 -152.58 62.05 29.24
C VAL A 53 -151.31 61.46 28.61
N ARG A 54 -151.39 60.31 27.93
CA ARG A 54 -150.22 59.70 27.24
C ARG A 54 -149.67 60.59 26.13
N VAL A 55 -150.53 61.26 25.37
CA VAL A 55 -150.09 62.21 24.34
C VAL A 55 -149.37 63.39 24.98
N GLU A 56 -149.89 63.93 26.10
CA GLU A 56 -149.23 65.00 26.84
C GLU A 56 -147.85 64.58 27.37
N GLU A 57 -147.72 63.36 27.90
CA GLU A 57 -146.43 62.80 28.35
C GLU A 57 -145.41 62.70 27.20
N VAL A 58 -145.80 62.12 26.06
CA VAL A 58 -144.93 62.00 24.88
C VAL A 58 -144.54 63.38 24.33
N VAL A 59 -145.47 64.33 24.33
CA VAL A 59 -145.18 65.71 23.92
C VAL A 59 -144.18 66.36 24.87
N GLN A 60 -144.32 66.19 26.18
CA GLN A 60 -143.37 66.71 27.17
C GLN A 60 -141.99 66.06 27.03
N GLU A 61 -141.91 64.74 26.84
CA GLU A 61 -140.64 64.04 26.60
C GLU A 61 -139.95 64.54 25.33
N ASN A 62 -140.72 64.66 24.24
CA ASN A 62 -140.21 65.15 22.97
C ASN A 62 -139.70 66.61 23.08
N GLN A 63 -140.41 67.45 23.83
CA GLN A 63 -139.96 68.82 24.12
C GLN A 63 -138.65 68.83 24.94
N LYS A 64 -138.49 67.95 25.93
CA LYS A 64 -137.25 67.82 26.70
C LYS A 64 -136.08 67.40 25.81
N LEU A 65 -136.24 66.35 25.01
CA LEU A 65 -135.21 65.88 24.08
C LEU A 65 -134.80 66.96 23.07
N HIS A 66 -135.75 67.76 22.57
CA HIS A 66 -135.44 68.89 21.70
C HIS A 66 -134.72 70.04 22.43
N GLN A 67 -135.03 70.30 23.70
CA GLN A 67 -134.29 71.27 24.51
C GLN A 67 -132.86 70.76 24.76
N ASP A 68 -132.70 69.48 25.10
CA ASP A 68 -131.39 68.86 25.31
C ASP A 68 -130.55 68.88 24.02
N LEU A 69 -131.13 68.58 22.85
CA LEU A 69 -130.46 68.70 21.55
C LEU A 69 -130.07 70.14 21.21
N LYS A 70 -130.89 71.13 21.59
CA LYS A 70 -130.57 72.55 21.41
C LYS A 70 -129.43 73.01 22.34
N GLN A 71 -129.41 72.52 23.59
CA GLN A 71 -128.36 72.82 24.56
C GLN A 71 -127.05 72.11 24.26
N THR A 72 -127.11 70.85 23.83
CA THR A 72 -125.93 70.04 23.48
C THR A 72 -125.42 70.28 22.07
N GLY A 73 -126.11 71.12 21.27
CA GLY A 73 -125.72 71.60 19.95
C GLY A 73 -124.85 70.61 19.19
N GLY A 74 -125.45 69.67 18.44
CA GLY A 74 -124.73 68.62 17.73
C GLY A 74 -123.45 69.14 17.04
N VAL A 75 -122.34 68.38 17.17
CA VAL A 75 -120.95 68.74 16.80
C VAL A 75 -120.87 70.02 16.00
N SER A 76 -120.35 71.08 16.62
CA SER A 76 -120.25 72.38 15.96
C SER A 76 -119.49 72.22 14.65
N HIS A 77 -119.93 72.85 13.56
CA HIS A 77 -119.23 72.81 12.28
C HIS A 77 -117.74 73.21 12.43
N LYS A 78 -117.39 74.00 13.45
CA LYS A 78 -116.00 74.31 13.81
C LYS A 78 -115.23 73.09 14.31
N GLU A 79 -115.79 72.28 15.21
CA GLU A 79 -115.19 71.05 15.74
C GLU A 79 -115.02 70.00 14.64
N TRP A 80 -116.02 69.85 13.76
CA TRP A 80 -115.92 68.97 12.60
C TRP A 80 -114.75 69.36 11.67
N ARG A 81 -114.61 70.67 11.37
CA ARG A 81 -113.48 71.16 10.56
C ARG A 81 -112.13 70.96 11.27
N GLN A 82 -112.07 71.15 12.59
CA GLN A 82 -110.85 70.90 13.36
C GLN A 82 -110.45 69.42 13.32
N LEU A 83 -111.41 68.51 13.48
CA LEU A 83 -111.16 67.07 13.40
C LEU A 83 -110.70 66.66 12.00
N GLN A 84 -111.31 67.21 10.96
CA GLN A 84 -110.90 66.98 9.57
C GLN A 84 -109.46 67.45 9.31
N GLU A 85 -109.09 68.62 9.82
CA GLU A 85 -107.74 69.17 9.69
C GLU A 85 -106.72 68.34 10.49
N GLN A 86 -107.07 67.89 11.70
CA GLN A 86 -106.23 66.97 12.47
C GLN A 86 -106.03 65.65 11.75
N ALA A 87 -107.08 65.04 11.19
CA ALA A 87 -106.96 63.82 10.41
C ALA A 87 -106.06 64.02 9.18
N ARG A 88 -106.17 65.17 8.50
CA ARG A 88 -105.29 65.55 7.40
C ARG A 88 -103.82 65.66 7.85
N LEU A 89 -103.56 66.31 8.98
CA LEU A 89 -102.22 66.44 9.55
C LEU A 89 -101.63 65.08 9.94
N VAL A 90 -102.40 64.21 10.61
CA VAL A 90 -101.96 62.86 10.98
C VAL A 90 -101.62 62.02 9.75
N LEU A 91 -102.41 62.13 8.66
CA LEU A 91 -102.07 61.46 7.40
C LEU A 91 -100.77 61.99 6.78
N GLN A 92 -100.54 63.30 6.85
CA GLN A 92 -99.29 63.91 6.39
C GLN A 92 -98.09 63.49 7.25
N GLU A 93 -98.25 63.45 8.58
CA GLU A 93 -97.23 62.96 9.50
C GLU A 93 -96.90 61.48 9.24
N ASN A 94 -97.91 60.63 9.07
CA ASN A 94 -97.72 59.23 8.73
C ASN A 94 -96.99 59.06 7.38
N GLN A 95 -97.31 59.88 6.38
CA GLN A 95 -96.63 59.86 5.09
C GLN A 95 -95.14 60.23 5.23
N VAL A 96 -94.83 61.30 5.96
CA VAL A 96 -93.44 61.71 6.22
C VAL A 96 -92.69 60.64 7.02
N LEU A 97 -93.34 59.99 7.98
CA LEU A 97 -92.73 58.88 8.74
C LEU A 97 -92.42 57.67 7.85
N ILE A 98 -93.32 57.32 6.92
CA ILE A 98 -93.07 56.26 5.92
C ILE A 98 -91.87 56.62 5.06
N GLU A 99 -91.84 57.83 4.50
CA GLU A 99 -90.72 58.32 3.69
C GLU A 99 -89.40 58.31 4.48
N GLN A 100 -89.43 58.71 5.76
CA GLN A 100 -88.27 58.66 6.63
C GLN A 100 -87.79 57.23 6.87
N LEU A 101 -88.71 56.27 7.09
CA LEU A 101 -88.39 54.86 7.24
C LEU A 101 -87.78 54.28 5.95
N GLU A 102 -88.31 54.64 4.78
CA GLU A 102 -87.77 54.22 3.48
C GLU A 102 -86.35 54.76 3.25
N VAL A 103 -86.13 56.04 3.56
CA VAL A 103 -84.78 56.66 3.49
C VAL A 103 -83.81 55.98 4.47
N GLN A 104 -84.24 55.64 5.68
CA GLN A 104 -83.38 54.92 6.63
C GLN A 104 -83.07 53.50 6.15
N HIS A 105 -84.06 52.82 5.60
CA HIS A 105 -83.91 51.46 5.08
C HIS A 105 -82.99 51.41 3.85
N THR A 106 -83.11 52.36 2.92
CA THR A 106 -82.21 52.49 1.77
C THR A 106 -80.78 52.82 2.23
N LYS A 107 -80.60 53.78 3.15
CA LYS A 107 -79.29 54.09 3.75
C LYS A 107 -78.64 52.87 4.41
N ALA A 108 -79.42 52.08 5.15
CA ALA A 108 -78.95 50.87 5.81
C ALA A 108 -78.56 49.77 4.79
N LYS A 109 -79.34 49.61 3.71
CA LYS A 109 -79.00 48.69 2.63
C LYS A 109 -77.73 49.10 1.90
N ASP A 110 -77.58 50.38 1.59
CA ASP A 110 -76.40 50.90 0.90
C ASP A 110 -75.14 50.83 1.75
N SER A 111 -75.25 51.12 3.06
CA SER A 111 -74.13 50.95 3.99
C SER A 111 -73.74 49.49 4.14
N HIS A 112 -74.72 48.59 4.29
CA HIS A 112 -74.46 47.15 4.34
C HIS A 112 -73.80 46.64 3.05
N GLY A 113 -74.27 47.06 1.88
CA GLY A 113 -73.65 46.74 0.59
C GLY A 113 -72.19 47.21 0.51
N ARG A 114 -71.91 48.44 0.94
CA ARG A 114 -70.52 48.94 1.05
C ARG A 114 -69.68 48.08 1.98
N HIS A 115 -70.17 47.74 3.17
CA HIS A 115 -69.46 46.86 4.11
C HIS A 115 -69.19 45.47 3.51
N LEU A 116 -70.16 44.86 2.82
CA LEU A 116 -69.96 43.57 2.14
C LEU A 116 -68.86 43.64 1.08
N THR A 117 -68.82 44.71 0.28
CA THR A 117 -67.77 44.89 -0.72
C THR A 117 -66.38 45.07 -0.10
N GLU A 118 -66.27 45.82 1.00
CA GLU A 118 -65.01 45.99 1.72
C GLU A 118 -64.55 44.70 2.40
N VAL A 119 -65.47 43.97 3.07
CA VAL A 119 -65.18 42.65 3.63
C VAL A 119 -64.70 41.71 2.52
N SER A 120 -65.32 41.71 1.34
CA SER A 120 -64.89 40.89 0.21
C SER A 120 -63.50 41.26 -0.31
N LYS A 121 -63.14 42.55 -0.34
CA LYS A 121 -61.79 43.00 -0.70
C LYS A 121 -60.75 42.54 0.31
N VAL A 122 -61.04 42.73 1.61
CA VAL A 122 -60.14 42.32 2.69
C VAL A 122 -59.99 40.80 2.74
N CYS A 123 -61.06 40.02 2.56
CA CYS A 123 -60.97 38.56 2.47
C CYS A 123 -60.07 38.11 1.31
N LYS A 124 -60.15 38.76 0.14
CA LYS A 124 -59.24 38.47 -0.98
C LYS A 124 -57.78 38.77 -0.65
N GLN A 125 -57.51 39.92 -0.03
CA GLN A 125 -56.15 40.28 0.40
C GLN A 125 -55.61 39.28 1.45
N LEU A 126 -56.45 38.88 2.40
CA LEU A 126 -56.10 37.90 3.42
C LEU A 126 -55.76 36.54 2.80
N MET A 127 -56.53 36.06 1.83
CA MET A 127 -56.22 34.81 1.11
C MET A 127 -54.89 34.88 0.36
N LEU A 128 -54.57 36.01 -0.27
CA LEU A 128 -53.28 36.19 -0.97
C LEU A 128 -52.11 36.19 0.02
N LEU A 129 -52.22 36.90 1.14
CA LEU A 129 -51.20 36.93 2.18
C LEU A 129 -51.02 35.56 2.86
N GLU A 130 -52.10 34.80 3.06
CA GLU A 130 -52.00 33.43 3.56
C GLU A 130 -51.26 32.51 2.59
N ALA A 131 -51.52 32.62 1.28
CA ALA A 131 -50.81 31.86 0.26
C ALA A 131 -49.31 32.25 0.19
N GLU A 132 -49.00 33.55 0.26
CA GLU A 132 -47.61 34.03 0.30
C GLU A 132 -46.89 33.55 1.57
N LYS A 133 -47.56 33.60 2.73
CA LYS A 133 -47.02 33.06 3.99
C LYS A 133 -46.68 31.58 3.85
N GLN A 134 -47.60 30.76 3.32
CA GLN A 134 -47.36 29.33 3.12
C GLN A 134 -46.19 29.06 2.16
N ARG A 135 -46.07 29.85 1.08
CA ARG A 135 -44.94 29.76 0.15
C ARG A 135 -43.61 30.06 0.86
N LEU A 136 -43.55 31.14 1.63
CA LEU A 136 -42.36 31.54 2.38
C LEU A 136 -42.00 30.53 3.48
N GLU A 137 -42.98 29.95 4.16
CA GLU A 137 -42.76 28.86 5.12
C GLU A 137 -42.15 27.63 4.44
N GLY A 138 -42.64 27.25 3.25
CA GLY A 138 -42.06 26.18 2.45
C GLY A 138 -40.60 26.44 2.05
N GLU A 139 -40.30 27.65 1.56
CA GLU A 139 -38.92 28.07 1.23
C GLU A 139 -38.02 28.06 2.46
N LEU A 140 -38.52 28.51 3.62
CA LEU A 140 -37.78 28.47 4.88
C LEU A 140 -37.47 27.03 5.32
N GLU A 141 -38.39 26.09 5.13
CA GLU A 141 -38.11 24.69 5.45
C GLU A 141 -37.07 24.07 4.51
N VAL A 142 -37.11 24.39 3.22
CA VAL A 142 -36.10 23.93 2.25
C VAL A 142 -34.71 24.44 2.65
N THR A 143 -34.57 25.74 2.91
CA THR A 143 -33.28 26.33 3.34
C THR A 143 -32.78 25.73 4.66
N ARG A 144 -33.68 25.42 5.61
CA ARG A 144 -33.33 24.72 6.85
C ARG A 144 -32.80 23.31 6.59
N ARG A 145 -33.41 22.56 5.65
CA ARG A 145 -32.93 21.22 5.27
C ARG A 145 -31.55 21.30 4.62
N GLU A 146 -31.34 22.24 3.69
CA GLU A 146 -30.03 22.47 3.04
C GLU A 146 -28.95 22.88 4.04
N LEU A 147 -29.28 23.73 5.01
CA LEU A 147 -28.35 24.09 6.08
C LEU A 147 -27.97 22.86 6.90
N HIS A 148 -28.92 21.99 7.23
CA HIS A 148 -28.64 20.78 8.00
C HIS A 148 -27.74 19.82 7.22
N THR A 149 -27.99 19.61 5.91
CA THR A 149 -27.11 18.79 5.07
C THR A 149 -25.70 19.39 4.99
N LEU A 150 -25.57 20.70 4.83
CA LEU A 150 -24.26 21.35 4.80
C LEU A 150 -23.52 21.23 6.14
N GLN A 151 -24.25 21.29 7.26
CA GLN A 151 -23.68 21.05 8.59
C GLN A 151 -23.19 19.62 8.75
N THR A 152 -23.96 18.63 8.30
CA THR A 152 -23.52 17.22 8.35
C THR A 152 -22.30 17.00 7.47
N ASP A 153 -22.26 17.57 6.27
CA ASP A 153 -21.14 17.46 5.34
C ASP A 153 -19.89 18.13 5.91
N HIS A 154 -20.05 19.30 6.54
CA HIS A 154 -18.95 19.99 7.22
C HIS A 154 -18.38 19.16 8.38
N LEU A 155 -19.24 18.56 9.21
CA LEU A 155 -18.80 17.69 10.29
C LEU A 155 -18.08 16.44 9.76
N GLN A 156 -18.59 15.82 8.70
CA GLN A 156 -17.94 14.69 8.04
C GLN A 156 -16.57 15.07 7.49
N ALA A 157 -16.47 16.19 6.78
CA ALA A 157 -15.20 16.71 6.28
C ALA A 157 -14.22 17.00 7.42
N ARG A 158 -14.69 17.58 8.54
CA ARG A 158 -13.86 17.83 9.72
C ARG A 158 -13.35 16.54 10.35
N CYS A 159 -14.21 15.55 10.57
CA CYS A 159 -13.79 14.24 11.06
C CYS A 159 -12.81 13.55 10.10
N SER A 160 -13.00 13.69 8.79
CA SER A 160 -12.06 13.14 7.80
C SER A 160 -10.68 13.79 7.88
N LEU A 161 -10.63 15.10 8.14
CA LEU A 161 -9.40 15.85 8.33
C LEU A 161 -8.73 15.50 9.66
N GLU A 162 -9.51 15.39 10.74
CA GLU A 162 -9.02 14.96 12.06
C GLU A 162 -8.41 13.55 12.02
N ASN A 163 -8.93 12.66 11.16
CA ASN A 163 -8.41 11.31 10.96
C ASN A 163 -7.30 11.22 9.90
N ALA A 164 -7.02 12.30 9.16
CA ALA A 164 -5.97 12.30 8.18
C ALA A 164 -4.60 12.43 8.86
N VAL A 165 -3.60 11.68 8.38
CA VAL A 165 -2.22 11.83 8.82
C VAL A 165 -1.77 13.25 8.50
N SER A 166 -1.17 13.92 9.48
CA SER A 166 -0.71 15.29 9.32
C SER A 166 0.35 15.37 8.21
N TRP A 167 0.41 16.50 7.51
CA TRP A 167 1.43 16.71 6.48
C TRP A 167 2.84 16.58 7.05
N ASP A 168 3.06 17.00 8.30
CA ASP A 168 4.33 16.89 9.01
C ASP A 168 4.72 15.43 9.26
N GLU A 169 3.79 14.57 9.66
CA GLU A 169 4.03 13.13 9.82
C GLU A 169 4.34 12.47 8.48
N HIS A 170 3.56 12.77 7.44
CA HIS A 170 3.84 12.29 6.09
C HIS A 170 5.23 12.73 5.61
N HIS A 171 5.58 14.00 5.83
CA HIS A 171 6.88 14.56 5.48
C HIS A 171 8.01 13.91 6.28
N ALA A 172 7.81 13.66 7.58
CA ALA A 172 8.78 12.99 8.44
C ALA A 172 9.03 11.54 7.98
N ILE A 173 7.97 10.78 7.65
CA ILE A 173 8.09 9.42 7.12
C ILE A 173 8.79 9.44 5.76
N ALA A 174 8.38 10.33 4.84
CA ALA A 174 9.00 10.44 3.51
C ALA A 174 10.47 10.81 3.59
N THR A 175 10.85 11.77 4.45
CA THR A 175 12.26 12.14 4.66
C THR A 175 13.05 11.02 5.34
N LYS A 176 12.47 10.28 6.27
CA LYS A 176 13.10 9.09 6.87
C LYS A 176 13.37 8.01 5.81
N LEU A 177 12.39 7.70 4.98
CA LEU A 177 12.53 6.72 3.88
C LEU A 177 13.57 7.17 2.86
N LYS A 178 13.60 8.46 2.49
CA LYS A 178 14.63 9.03 1.61
C LYS A 178 16.03 8.87 2.20
N ARG A 179 16.23 9.21 3.48
CA ARG A 179 17.52 9.02 4.17
C ARG A 179 17.94 7.57 4.22
N GLN A 180 17.00 6.65 4.47
CA GLN A 180 17.28 5.21 4.46
C GLN A 180 17.71 4.73 3.07
N LEU A 181 17.01 5.16 2.02
CA LEU A 181 17.36 4.83 0.64
C LEU A 181 18.74 5.36 0.24
N GLU A 182 19.05 6.61 0.61
CA GLU A 182 20.36 7.21 0.37
C GLU A 182 21.47 6.46 1.11
N ALA A 183 21.23 6.08 2.38
CA ALA A 183 22.19 5.32 3.17
C ALA A 183 22.41 3.90 2.60
N ASP A 184 21.38 3.24 2.10
CA ASP A 184 21.49 1.93 1.45
C ASP A 184 22.23 2.03 0.12
N SER A 185 21.90 3.05 -0.69
CA SER A 185 22.61 3.30 -1.95
C SER A 185 24.09 3.63 -1.72
N GLY A 186 24.42 4.40 -0.69
CA GLY A 186 25.81 4.68 -0.30
C GLY A 186 26.56 3.42 0.13
N ARG A 187 25.95 2.56 0.95
CA ARG A 187 26.52 1.26 1.34
C ARG A 187 26.78 0.36 0.13
N GLN A 188 25.81 0.27 -0.78
CA GLN A 188 25.96 -0.51 -2.01
C GLN A 188 27.08 0.04 -2.91
N GLN A 189 27.22 1.37 -3.01
CA GLN A 189 28.33 1.98 -3.74
C GLN A 189 29.67 1.62 -3.12
N THR A 190 29.82 1.71 -1.80
CA THR A 190 31.06 1.32 -1.12
C THR A 190 31.38 -0.16 -1.29
N GLU A 191 30.40 -1.05 -1.19
CA GLU A 191 30.58 -2.50 -1.43
C GLU A 191 31.00 -2.77 -2.88
N LEU A 192 30.42 -2.06 -3.86
CA LEU A 192 30.80 -2.17 -5.26
C LEU A 192 32.23 -1.70 -5.50
N GLU A 193 32.65 -0.58 -4.89
CA GLU A 193 34.02 -0.06 -4.96
C GLU A 193 35.03 -1.04 -4.35
N GLU A 194 34.73 -1.61 -3.18
CA GLU A 194 35.56 -2.64 -2.53
C GLU A 194 35.69 -3.90 -3.39
N LEU A 195 34.58 -4.39 -3.97
CA LEU A 195 34.59 -5.53 -4.87
C LEU A 195 35.38 -5.24 -6.14
N GLN A 196 35.24 -4.05 -6.72
CA GLN A 196 36.04 -3.62 -7.86
C GLN A 196 37.54 -3.59 -7.53
N GLN A 197 37.92 -3.02 -6.38
CA GLN A 197 39.31 -3.03 -5.91
C GLN A 197 39.83 -4.46 -5.76
N ARG A 198 39.06 -5.35 -5.14
CA ARG A 198 39.44 -6.76 -4.98
C ARG A 198 39.62 -7.49 -6.31
N VAL A 199 38.73 -7.25 -7.28
CA VAL A 199 38.84 -7.79 -8.63
C VAL A 199 40.11 -7.27 -9.32
N THR A 200 40.41 -5.98 -9.22
CA THR A 200 41.65 -5.43 -9.78
C THR A 200 42.90 -6.03 -9.12
N GLY A 201 42.91 -6.19 -7.79
CA GLY A 201 43.99 -6.85 -7.06
C GLY A 201 44.21 -8.29 -7.53
N LEU A 202 43.14 -9.09 -7.58
CA LEU A 202 43.21 -10.47 -8.09
C LEU A 202 43.67 -10.53 -9.55
N GLN A 203 43.28 -9.57 -10.38
CA GLN A 203 43.73 -9.49 -11.77
C GLN A 203 45.24 -9.19 -11.86
N THR A 204 45.77 -8.31 -10.99
CA THR A 204 47.22 -8.04 -10.92
C THR A 204 48.01 -9.26 -10.45
N GLU A 205 47.53 -9.96 -9.42
CA GLU A 205 48.15 -11.19 -8.90
C GLU A 205 48.12 -12.32 -9.93
N LYS A 206 47.00 -12.47 -10.65
CA LYS A 206 46.92 -13.41 -11.77
C LYS A 206 47.98 -13.11 -12.84
N ASN A 207 48.18 -11.84 -13.18
CA ASN A 207 49.16 -11.45 -14.19
C ASN A 207 50.60 -11.70 -13.71
N SER A 208 50.92 -11.45 -12.45
CA SER A 208 52.24 -11.76 -11.89
C SER A 208 52.49 -13.27 -11.83
N LEU A 209 51.52 -14.06 -11.37
CA LEU A 209 51.62 -15.53 -11.35
C LEU A 209 51.78 -16.12 -12.76
N LEU A 210 51.13 -15.52 -13.77
CA LEU A 210 51.32 -15.92 -15.16
C LEU A 210 52.76 -15.64 -15.63
N LEU A 211 53.34 -14.49 -15.27
CA LEU A 211 54.72 -14.15 -15.57
C LEU A 211 55.69 -15.15 -14.91
N ASP A 212 55.51 -15.42 -13.62
CA ASP A 212 56.33 -16.38 -12.87
C ASP A 212 56.23 -17.78 -13.47
N LYS A 213 55.02 -18.21 -13.85
CA LYS A 213 54.81 -19.48 -14.56
C LYS A 213 55.59 -19.52 -15.87
N THR A 214 55.63 -18.44 -16.64
CA THR A 214 56.39 -18.40 -17.89
C THR A 214 57.90 -18.44 -17.67
N ASN A 215 58.40 -17.75 -16.64
CA ASN A 215 59.82 -17.74 -16.27
C ASN A 215 60.26 -19.14 -15.81
N LEU A 216 59.52 -19.75 -14.88
CA LEU A 216 59.80 -21.12 -14.41
C LEU A 216 59.73 -22.14 -15.55
N ALA A 217 58.79 -21.99 -16.49
CA ALA A 217 58.74 -22.86 -17.66
C ALA A 217 59.95 -22.69 -18.59
N ALA A 218 60.54 -21.50 -18.67
CA ALA A 218 61.78 -21.26 -19.41
C ALA A 218 62.98 -21.89 -18.67
N ASP A 219 63.07 -21.73 -17.35
CA ASP A 219 64.14 -22.31 -16.52
C ASP A 219 64.11 -23.85 -16.55
N ILE A 220 62.92 -24.47 -16.50
CA ILE A 220 62.78 -25.92 -16.65
C ILE A 220 63.34 -26.37 -18.00
N LYS A 221 62.99 -25.68 -19.09
CA LYS A 221 63.51 -26.02 -20.43
C LYS A 221 65.03 -25.87 -20.50
N SER A 222 65.62 -24.80 -19.95
CA SER A 222 67.07 -24.64 -19.95
C SER A 222 67.75 -25.73 -19.13
N LEU A 223 67.23 -26.05 -17.94
CA LEU A 223 67.75 -27.13 -17.10
C LEU A 223 67.62 -28.50 -17.78
N GLU A 224 66.53 -28.76 -18.50
CA GLU A 224 66.36 -29.96 -19.32
C GLU A 224 67.44 -30.04 -20.40
N THR A 225 67.73 -28.93 -21.10
CA THR A 225 68.81 -28.90 -22.11
C THR A 225 70.20 -29.10 -21.49
N ASP A 226 70.50 -28.47 -20.35
CA ASP A 226 71.77 -28.63 -19.63
C ASP A 226 71.96 -30.06 -19.13
N LEU A 227 70.88 -30.68 -18.66
CA LEU A 227 70.86 -32.09 -18.26
C LEU A 227 71.16 -33.01 -19.44
N GLU A 228 70.59 -32.75 -20.62
CA GLU A 228 70.88 -33.51 -21.84
C GLU A 228 72.34 -33.37 -22.29
N VAL A 229 72.88 -32.15 -22.27
CA VAL A 229 74.30 -31.88 -22.57
C VAL A 229 75.19 -32.62 -21.57
N SER A 230 74.90 -32.53 -20.28
CA SER A 230 75.63 -33.23 -19.21
C SER A 230 75.56 -34.74 -19.36
N ARG A 231 74.38 -35.30 -19.70
CA ARG A 231 74.21 -36.73 -20.02
C ARG A 231 75.04 -37.14 -21.23
N HIS A 232 75.06 -36.32 -22.29
CA HIS A 232 75.87 -36.60 -23.47
C HIS A 232 77.37 -36.61 -23.15
N ALA A 233 77.84 -35.61 -22.39
CA ALA A 233 79.22 -35.53 -21.92
C ALA A 233 79.58 -36.75 -21.05
N ASN A 234 78.70 -37.16 -20.14
CA ASN A 234 78.90 -38.35 -19.30
C ASN A 234 78.99 -39.63 -20.14
N ARG A 235 78.11 -39.81 -21.14
CA ARG A 235 78.21 -40.93 -22.10
C ARG A 235 79.55 -40.93 -22.87
N LYS A 236 80.12 -39.76 -23.18
CA LYS A 236 81.45 -39.64 -23.83
C LYS A 236 82.58 -39.97 -22.86
N ALA A 237 82.52 -39.48 -21.63
CA ALA A 237 83.49 -39.78 -20.57
C ALA A 237 83.49 -41.29 -20.24
N GLN A 238 82.32 -41.92 -20.11
CA GLN A 238 82.19 -43.37 -19.93
C GLN A 238 82.87 -44.17 -21.05
N ARG A 239 82.71 -43.76 -22.32
CA ARG A 239 83.43 -44.38 -23.45
C ARG A 239 84.95 -44.24 -23.30
N ARG A 240 85.45 -43.08 -22.87
CA ARG A 240 86.88 -42.85 -22.64
C ARG A 240 87.43 -43.68 -21.49
N ILE A 241 86.68 -43.79 -20.39
CA ILE A 241 87.02 -44.66 -19.26
C ILE A 241 87.12 -46.12 -19.72
N GLY A 242 86.17 -46.59 -20.54
CA GLY A 242 86.22 -47.93 -21.13
C GLY A 242 87.51 -48.18 -21.93
N LEU A 243 87.89 -47.23 -22.79
CA LEU A 243 89.15 -47.32 -23.56
C LEU A 243 90.39 -47.33 -22.65
N LEU A 244 90.42 -46.47 -21.63
CA LEU A 244 91.55 -46.41 -20.68
C LEU A 244 91.67 -47.69 -19.85
N LYS A 245 90.55 -48.27 -19.41
CA LYS A 245 90.55 -49.57 -18.71
C LYS A 245 91.17 -50.66 -19.59
N GLN A 246 90.76 -50.73 -20.85
CA GLN A 246 91.34 -51.69 -21.80
C GLN A 246 92.84 -51.47 -22.00
N GLN A 247 93.30 -50.21 -22.09
CA GLN A 247 94.73 -49.91 -22.16
C GLN A 247 95.50 -50.34 -20.90
N VAL A 248 94.89 -50.17 -19.72
CA VAL A 248 95.47 -50.64 -18.46
C VAL A 248 95.57 -52.17 -18.47
N ASP A 249 94.51 -52.89 -18.84
CA ASP A 249 94.52 -54.34 -18.93
C ASP A 249 95.59 -54.84 -19.93
N ASP A 250 95.67 -54.24 -21.13
CA ASP A 250 96.70 -54.54 -22.13
C ASP A 250 98.13 -54.28 -21.60
N SER A 251 98.31 -53.19 -20.85
CA SER A 251 99.60 -52.86 -20.25
C SER A 251 99.98 -53.83 -19.14
N LEU A 252 99.01 -54.24 -18.32
CA LEU A 252 99.18 -55.23 -17.26
C LEU A 252 99.51 -56.59 -17.86
N GLU A 253 98.87 -56.99 -18.97
CA GLU A 253 99.25 -58.20 -19.70
C GLU A 253 100.68 -58.14 -20.21
N LYS A 254 101.10 -57.02 -20.80
CA LYS A 254 102.48 -56.82 -21.25
C LYS A 254 103.46 -56.88 -20.07
N GLU A 255 103.12 -56.28 -18.94
CA GLU A 255 103.89 -56.34 -17.70
C GLU A 255 103.98 -57.77 -17.18
N MET A 256 102.88 -58.53 -17.14
CA MET A 256 102.88 -59.95 -16.77
C MET A 256 103.78 -60.78 -17.70
N ARG A 257 103.75 -60.51 -19.01
CA ARG A 257 104.65 -61.17 -19.98
C ARG A 257 106.10 -60.80 -19.69
N ALA A 258 106.40 -59.52 -19.46
CA ALA A 258 107.74 -59.05 -19.11
C ALA A 258 108.26 -59.69 -17.80
N HIS A 259 107.41 -59.80 -16.78
CA HIS A 259 107.72 -60.49 -15.54
C HIS A 259 108.01 -61.98 -15.76
N HIS A 260 107.23 -62.68 -16.60
CA HIS A 260 107.53 -64.06 -16.97
C HIS A 260 108.88 -64.20 -17.70
N TYR A 261 109.19 -63.28 -18.62
CA TYR A 261 110.51 -63.24 -19.28
C TYR A 261 111.64 -63.03 -18.26
N LEU A 262 111.48 -62.08 -17.34
CA LEU A 262 112.48 -61.80 -16.30
C LEU A 262 112.69 -63.01 -15.40
N SER A 263 111.60 -63.66 -14.96
CA SER A 263 111.64 -64.87 -14.15
C SER A 263 112.36 -66.02 -14.88
N SER A 264 112.13 -66.18 -16.18
CA SER A 264 112.84 -67.16 -17.01
C SER A 264 114.35 -66.88 -17.12
N ILE A 265 114.74 -65.60 -17.25
CA ILE A 265 116.14 -65.18 -17.27
C ILE A 265 116.78 -65.42 -15.90
N VAL A 266 116.09 -65.11 -14.81
CA VAL A 266 116.57 -65.38 -13.44
C VAL A 266 116.78 -66.89 -13.25
N ALA A 267 115.83 -67.73 -13.65
CA ALA A 267 115.98 -69.19 -13.59
C ALA A 267 117.16 -69.69 -14.44
N LEU A 268 117.40 -69.09 -15.62
CA LEU A 268 118.57 -69.41 -16.44
C LEU A 268 119.87 -68.98 -15.75
N ALA A 269 119.90 -67.78 -15.17
CA ALA A 269 121.05 -67.28 -14.43
C ALA A 269 121.35 -68.16 -13.19
N GLU A 270 120.32 -68.59 -12.46
CA GLU A 270 120.44 -69.56 -11.35
C GLU A 270 121.05 -70.88 -11.85
N LYS A 271 120.58 -71.41 -12.99
CA LYS A 271 121.16 -72.62 -13.60
C LYS A 271 122.63 -72.42 -14.00
N THR A 272 122.97 -71.31 -14.65
CA THR A 272 124.37 -70.99 -15.00
C THR A 272 125.24 -70.81 -13.75
N THR A 273 124.70 -70.25 -12.67
CA THR A 273 125.44 -70.20 -11.39
C THR A 273 125.64 -71.57 -10.78
N GLN A 274 124.65 -72.47 -10.85
CA GLN A 274 124.79 -73.87 -10.40
C GLN A 274 125.83 -74.62 -11.25
N GLU A 275 125.83 -74.45 -12.57
CA GLU A 275 126.83 -75.03 -13.47
C GLU A 275 128.23 -74.46 -13.18
N ARG A 276 128.36 -73.15 -12.93
CA ARG A 276 129.61 -72.53 -12.46
C ARG A 276 130.06 -73.13 -11.14
N ASP A 277 129.17 -73.26 -10.16
CA ASP A 277 129.50 -73.83 -8.85
C ASP A 277 129.91 -75.31 -8.96
N GLN A 278 129.28 -76.08 -9.86
CA GLN A 278 129.70 -77.44 -10.20
C GLN A 278 131.10 -77.47 -10.83
N LEU A 279 131.41 -76.55 -11.75
CA LEU A 279 132.74 -76.43 -12.36
C LEU A 279 133.80 -76.02 -11.32
N VAL A 280 133.47 -75.10 -10.42
CA VAL A 280 134.35 -74.70 -9.31
C VAL A 280 134.62 -75.88 -8.39
N TYR A 281 133.59 -76.67 -8.06
CA TYR A 281 133.74 -77.89 -7.28
C TYR A 281 134.65 -78.91 -7.98
N MET A 282 134.46 -79.16 -9.29
CA MET A 282 135.32 -80.05 -10.08
C MET A 282 136.77 -79.54 -10.20
N ALA A 283 136.96 -78.23 -10.36
CA ALA A 283 138.29 -77.62 -10.39
C ALA A 283 139.00 -77.80 -9.03
N SER A 284 138.27 -77.63 -7.93
CA SER A 284 138.79 -77.84 -6.57
C SER A 284 139.20 -79.31 -6.34
N SER A 285 138.42 -80.28 -6.84
CA SER A 285 138.80 -81.71 -6.73
C SER A 285 140.04 -82.06 -7.57
N LEU A 286 140.17 -81.49 -8.77
CA LEU A 286 141.36 -81.68 -9.62
C LEU A 286 142.62 -81.03 -9.03
N GLU A 287 142.48 -79.88 -8.38
CA GLU A 287 143.58 -79.23 -7.68
C GLU A 287 144.06 -80.07 -6.48
N GLN A 288 143.13 -80.68 -5.75
CA GLN A 288 143.44 -81.61 -4.66
C GLN A 288 144.18 -82.85 -5.18
N ASP A 289 143.78 -83.41 -6.33
CA ASP A 289 144.48 -84.51 -6.99
C ASP A 289 145.88 -84.12 -7.46
N LYS A 290 146.05 -82.92 -8.05
CA LYS A 290 147.36 -82.37 -8.42
C LYS A 290 148.27 -82.27 -7.19
N GLN A 291 147.73 -81.77 -6.08
CA GLN A 291 148.48 -81.65 -4.83
C GLN A 291 148.88 -83.02 -4.27
N GLY A 292 148.02 -84.04 -4.42
CA GLY A 292 148.32 -85.44 -4.07
C GLY A 292 149.39 -86.11 -4.95
N VAL A 293 149.58 -85.65 -6.19
CA VAL A 293 150.67 -86.10 -7.07
C VAL A 293 152.00 -85.42 -6.71
N ILE A 294 151.97 -84.12 -6.39
CA ILE A 294 153.16 -83.37 -5.97
C ILE A 294 153.74 -83.94 -4.66
N SER A 295 152.90 -84.29 -3.69
CA SER A 295 153.36 -84.91 -2.43
C SER A 295 154.08 -86.24 -2.63
N ARG A 296 153.70 -87.05 -3.64
CA ARG A 296 154.35 -88.34 -3.95
C ARG A 296 155.73 -88.15 -4.59
N ILE A 297 155.87 -87.18 -5.49
CA ILE A 297 157.16 -86.85 -6.14
C ILE A 297 158.19 -86.36 -5.10
N VAL A 298 157.75 -85.58 -4.11
CA VAL A 298 158.63 -85.09 -3.03
C VAL A 298 159.13 -86.24 -2.14
N GLU A 299 158.29 -87.24 -1.83
CA GLU A 299 158.72 -88.41 -1.04
C GLU A 299 159.73 -89.31 -1.79
N ASP A 300 159.55 -89.50 -3.10
CA ASP A 300 160.47 -90.29 -3.92
C ASP A 300 161.83 -89.58 -4.14
N THR A 301 161.83 -88.24 -4.14
CA THR A 301 163.06 -87.42 -4.20
C THR A 301 163.90 -87.55 -2.92
N VAL A 302 163.27 -87.71 -1.75
CA VAL A 302 163.97 -87.86 -0.46
C VAL A 302 164.53 -89.29 -0.28
N ARG A 303 163.93 -90.31 -0.93
CA ARG A 303 164.40 -91.71 -0.85
C ARG A 303 165.57 -92.02 -1.78
N LEU A 304 165.71 -91.31 -2.90
CA LEU A 304 166.85 -91.45 -3.82
C LEU A 304 168.17 -90.87 -3.25
N GLY A 305 168.11 -90.03 -2.22
CA GLY A 305 169.27 -89.37 -1.59
C GLY A 305 170.09 -90.21 -0.59
N LYS A 306 169.78 -91.49 -0.35
CA LYS A 306 170.47 -92.33 0.66
C LYS A 306 171.31 -93.51 0.11
N LEU A 307 171.39 -93.71 -1.21
CA LEU A 307 172.10 -94.87 -1.81
C LEU A 307 173.19 -94.54 -2.85
N GLN A 308 173.58 -93.27 -2.97
CA GLN A 308 174.73 -92.80 -3.76
C GLN A 308 175.34 -91.63 -2.94
N GLU A 309 176.57 -91.61 -2.41
CA GLU A 309 177.81 -92.24 -2.86
C GLU A 309 178.91 -92.10 -1.78
N LYS A 310 179.56 -93.21 -1.40
CA LYS A 310 180.99 -93.21 -1.02
C LYS A 310 181.76 -93.22 -2.34
N VAL A 311 182.43 -92.12 -2.69
CA VAL A 311 183.69 -91.96 -3.47
C VAL A 311 183.71 -90.51 -3.99
N LYS A 312 184.90 -89.92 -4.00
CA LYS A 312 185.17 -88.50 -3.78
C LYS A 312 186.04 -87.94 -4.91
N SER A 313 185.77 -86.69 -5.30
CA SER A 313 186.73 -85.64 -5.74
C SER A 313 187.20 -85.60 -7.23
N PRO A 314 187.86 -84.52 -7.70
CA PRO A 314 187.23 -83.28 -8.20
C PRO A 314 187.93 -82.68 -9.46
N ALA A 315 187.36 -81.68 -10.15
CA ALA A 315 188.11 -80.65 -10.89
C ALA A 315 187.19 -79.56 -11.48
N THR A 316 187.68 -78.32 -11.45
CA THR A 316 187.01 -77.05 -11.74
C THR A 316 187.61 -76.43 -13.02
N ILE A 317 186.77 -75.88 -13.91
CA ILE A 317 187.08 -74.86 -14.95
C ILE A 317 185.84 -73.93 -15.04
N PRO A 318 185.97 -72.60 -15.21
CA PRO A 318 185.08 -71.61 -14.59
C PRO A 318 183.87 -71.22 -15.46
N GLU A 319 182.71 -71.07 -14.81
CA GLU A 319 181.40 -70.83 -15.43
C GLU A 319 180.84 -69.44 -15.12
N SER A 320 180.41 -68.80 -16.20
CA SER A 320 179.43 -67.71 -16.28
C SER A 320 178.41 -68.21 -17.30
N PRO A 321 177.08 -68.06 -17.08
CA PRO A 321 176.47 -66.75 -16.98
C PRO A 321 175.44 -66.59 -15.85
N ALA A 322 175.43 -65.36 -15.32
CA ALA A 322 174.38 -64.75 -14.52
C ALA A 322 173.09 -64.57 -15.37
N THR A 323 171.91 -64.97 -14.91
CA THR A 323 170.94 -64.17 -14.10
C THR A 323 170.05 -63.25 -14.96
N ILE A 324 168.74 -63.57 -15.03
CA ILE A 324 167.54 -62.77 -14.64
C ILE A 324 167.75 -61.22 -14.68
N PRO A 325 166.78 -60.35 -15.08
CA PRO A 325 165.31 -60.46 -14.87
C PRO A 325 164.39 -59.89 -15.98
N GLU A 326 163.08 -60.00 -15.71
CA GLU A 326 161.98 -59.04 -16.03
C GLU A 326 161.68 -58.78 -17.53
N SER A 327 160.46 -58.83 -18.05
CA SER A 327 159.15 -58.41 -17.51
C SER A 327 158.03 -59.16 -18.27
N PRO A 328 156.76 -59.10 -17.80
CA PRO A 328 155.85 -58.24 -18.55
C PRO A 328 154.93 -57.44 -17.62
N ALA A 329 155.19 -56.14 -17.57
CA ALA A 329 154.20 -55.08 -17.41
C ALA A 329 154.31 -54.26 -18.72
N THR A 330 153.32 -53.61 -19.32
CA THR A 330 152.05 -53.02 -18.83
C THR A 330 151.28 -52.62 -20.09
N ILE A 331 149.93 -52.68 -20.05
CA ILE A 331 148.91 -51.67 -20.47
C ILE A 331 149.38 -50.58 -21.47
N PRO A 332 148.59 -50.21 -22.49
CA PRO A 332 147.58 -49.14 -22.30
C PRO A 332 146.17 -49.61 -22.74
N GLU A 333 145.12 -49.34 -21.96
CA GLU A 333 144.37 -48.07 -21.99
C GLU A 333 143.90 -47.70 -23.40
N SER A 334 142.60 -47.82 -23.63
CA SER A 334 141.76 -46.66 -23.96
C SER A 334 140.29 -47.10 -23.91
N PRO A 335 139.55 -46.69 -22.88
CA PRO A 335 138.10 -46.71 -22.82
C PRO A 335 137.51 -45.41 -23.36
N ALA A 336 136.17 -45.39 -23.42
CA ALA A 336 135.31 -44.23 -23.64
C ALA A 336 135.36 -43.61 -25.05
N THR A 337 134.21 -43.47 -25.70
CA THR A 337 133.39 -42.26 -25.53
C THR A 337 131.97 -42.50 -26.05
N ILE A 338 131.02 -42.00 -25.26
CA ILE A 338 129.67 -41.55 -25.64
C ILE A 338 129.81 -40.51 -26.78
N PRO A 339 128.80 -40.30 -27.67
CA PRO A 339 127.78 -39.27 -27.42
C PRO A 339 126.36 -39.82 -27.68
N GLU A 340 125.39 -39.61 -26.79
CA GLU A 340 124.65 -38.35 -26.62
C GLU A 340 123.88 -37.93 -27.87
N SER A 341 122.55 -38.10 -27.78
CA SER A 341 121.55 -37.06 -28.13
C SER A 341 121.47 -36.70 -29.63
N PRO A 342 120.50 -35.91 -30.17
CA PRO A 342 119.55 -35.02 -29.52
C PRO A 342 118.07 -35.25 -29.93
N THR A 343 117.10 -34.95 -29.05
CA THR A 343 116.29 -33.69 -29.05
C THR A 343 115.42 -33.60 -30.32
N THR A 344 114.10 -33.44 -30.29
CA THR A 344 113.40 -32.23 -29.83
C THR A 344 111.87 -32.44 -30.04
N ILE A 345 111.08 -32.03 -29.05
CA ILE A 345 109.80 -31.25 -29.10
C ILE A 345 109.43 -30.76 -30.53
N PRO A 346 108.14 -30.77 -30.99
CA PRO A 346 107.06 -30.05 -30.31
C PRO A 346 105.64 -30.64 -30.28
N GLU A 347 104.95 -30.07 -29.29
CA GLU A 347 103.55 -29.67 -29.15
C GLU A 347 102.70 -29.33 -30.41
N PRO A 348 101.36 -29.20 -30.24
CA PRO A 348 100.32 -29.24 -31.27
C PRO A 348 99.93 -27.85 -31.84
N PRO A 349 98.89 -27.78 -32.69
CA PRO A 349 97.59 -27.28 -32.19
C PRO A 349 96.41 -28.13 -32.71
N THR A 350 95.40 -28.52 -31.92
CA THR A 350 94.23 -27.76 -31.41
C THR A 350 93.47 -26.92 -32.45
N LEU A 351 92.22 -27.35 -32.64
CA LEU A 351 91.04 -26.61 -33.10
C LEU A 351 90.61 -25.52 -32.11
#